data_AF-A0A4Y7TZE2-F1
#
_entry.id   AF-A0A4Y7TZE2-F1
#
_cell.length_a   1.000
_cell.length_b   1.000
_cell.length_c   1.000
_cell.angle_alpha   90.00
_cell.angle_beta   90.00
_cell.angle_gamma   90.00
#
_symmetry.space_group_name_H-M   'P 1'
#
loop_
_entity.id
_entity.type
_entity.pdbx_description
1 polymer ?
#
loop_
_entity_poly.entity_id
_entity_poly.type
_entity_poly.pdbx_seq_one_letter_code
_entity_poly.pdbx_strand_id
1 'polypeptide(L)'
;MSLISSLPHGYSCVAAAVLSAVFLQVWQTQIVVAKRKKAGIQYPQVYATAEQEKASYDALIFNCAQRAHQNTLEALNNVYVTTIIAGLKYPIIAASVCGFWVFTRVLYTRGYITGEAKKRITPLHYVGVLGLIGNLLASTFVVGTWAAEEFNLRLF
;
A
#
# COMPACT_ATOMS: atom_id res chain seq x y z
N MET A 1 -22.03 15.31 20.28
CA MET A 1 -21.04 15.73 19.26
C MET A 1 -20.63 14.49 18.49
N SER A 2 -20.74 14.46 17.16
CA SER A 2 -20.34 13.26 16.40
C SER A 2 -18.81 13.22 16.28
N LEU A 3 -18.20 12.03 16.31
CA LEU A 3 -16.74 11.89 16.18
C LEU A 3 -16.18 12.62 14.94
N ILE A 4 -16.96 12.66 13.86
CA ILE A 4 -16.64 13.33 12.60
C ILE A 4 -16.47 14.85 12.79
N SER A 5 -17.27 15.47 13.68
CA SER A 5 -17.18 16.92 13.95
C SER A 5 -15.92 17.34 14.71
N SER A 6 -15.18 16.38 15.30
CA SER A 6 -13.91 16.63 15.98
C SER A 6 -12.68 16.49 15.07
N LEU A 7 -12.87 16.03 13.82
CA LEU A 7 -11.78 15.78 12.86
C LEU A 7 -11.63 16.93 11.86
N PRO A 8 -10.44 17.11 11.27
CA PRO A 8 -10.22 18.10 10.21
C PRO A 8 -11.22 17.91 9.05
N HIS A 9 -11.65 19.01 8.45
CA HIS A 9 -12.52 18.96 7.28
C HIS A 9 -11.88 18.13 6.15
N GLY A 10 -12.61 17.13 5.63
CA GLY A 10 -12.10 16.22 4.60
C GLY A 10 -11.38 14.97 5.11
N TYR A 11 -11.25 14.77 6.43
CA TYR A 11 -10.59 13.59 6.98
C TYR A 11 -11.32 12.26 6.68
N SER A 12 -12.61 12.31 6.34
CA SER A 12 -13.33 11.15 5.81
C SER A 12 -12.70 10.60 4.52
N CYS A 13 -12.10 11.45 3.69
CA CYS A 13 -11.34 11.03 2.51
C CYS A 13 -10.08 10.26 2.90
N VAL A 14 -9.40 10.66 3.98
CA VAL A 14 -8.25 9.93 4.52
C VAL A 14 -8.69 8.54 4.92
N ALA A 15 -9.75 8.42 5.74
CA ALA A 15 -10.30 7.14 6.18
C ALA A 15 -10.68 6.24 4.99
N ALA A 16 -11.35 6.79 3.97
CA ALA A 16 -11.70 6.07 2.75
C ALA A 16 -10.46 5.59 1.99
N ALA A 17 -9.42 6.42 1.87
CA ALA A 17 -8.18 6.06 1.21
C ALA A 17 -7.44 4.93 1.93
N VAL A 18 -7.30 4.99 3.27
CA VAL A 18 -6.65 3.92 4.05
C VAL A 18 -7.45 2.62 3.94
N LEU A 19 -8.78 2.71 3.99
CA LEU A 19 -9.66 1.55 3.82
C LEU A 19 -9.54 0.92 2.42
N SER A 20 -9.34 1.74 1.37
CA SER A 20 -9.17 1.23 0.00
C SER A 20 -7.93 0.32 -0.14
N ALA A 21 -6.87 0.59 0.62
CA ALA A 21 -5.67 -0.26 0.64
C ALA A 21 -5.92 -1.60 1.34
N VAL A 22 -6.85 -1.66 2.31
CA VAL A 22 -7.32 -2.94 2.88
C VAL A 22 -8.06 -3.75 1.84
N PHE A 23 -8.96 -3.14 1.07
CA PHE A 23 -9.66 -3.81 -0.03
C PHE A 23 -8.69 -4.33 -1.10
N LEU A 24 -7.65 -3.55 -1.44
CA LEU A 24 -6.57 -3.98 -2.31
C LEU A 24 -5.89 -5.25 -1.77
N GLN A 25 -5.57 -5.28 -0.47
CA GLN A 25 -4.94 -6.44 0.16
C GLN A 25 -5.84 -7.68 0.09
N VAL A 26 -7.13 -7.54 0.40
CA VAL A 26 -8.12 -8.64 0.29
C VAL A 26 -8.17 -9.19 -1.13
N TRP A 27 -8.24 -8.31 -2.13
CA TRP A 27 -8.22 -8.71 -3.54
C TRP A 27 -6.92 -9.43 -3.92
N GLN A 28 -5.76 -8.95 -3.47
CA GLN A 28 -4.48 -9.64 -3.71
C GLN A 28 -4.43 -11.02 -3.04
N THR A 29 -4.95 -11.18 -1.83
CA THR A 29 -5.07 -12.48 -1.17
C THR A 29 -5.93 -13.45 -1.99
N GLN A 30 -7.08 -12.98 -2.52
CA GLN A 30 -7.93 -13.80 -3.39
C GLN A 30 -7.18 -14.25 -4.66
N ILE A 31 -6.38 -13.37 -5.27
CA ILE A 31 -5.53 -13.73 -6.41
C ILE A 31 -4.52 -14.80 -6.03
N VAL A 32 -3.79 -14.63 -4.92
CA VAL A 32 -2.80 -15.61 -4.44
C VAL A 32 -3.45 -16.98 -4.23
N VAL A 33 -4.60 -17.03 -3.57
CA VAL A 33 -5.34 -18.28 -3.33
C VAL A 33 -5.76 -18.94 -4.65
N ALA A 34 -6.30 -18.17 -5.59
CA ALA A 34 -6.72 -18.69 -6.89
C ALA A 34 -5.53 -19.24 -7.70
N LYS A 35 -4.40 -18.50 -7.74
CA LYS A 35 -3.20 -18.92 -8.46
C LYS A 35 -2.52 -20.11 -7.81
N ARG A 36 -2.49 -20.17 -6.47
CA ARG A 36 -2.00 -21.34 -5.72
C ARG A 36 -2.76 -22.60 -6.11
N LYS A 37 -4.09 -22.54 -6.07
CA LYS A 37 -4.95 -23.68 -6.42
C LYS A 37 -4.66 -24.16 -7.84
N LYS A 38 -4.50 -23.22 -8.78
CA LYS A 38 -4.18 -23.55 -10.19
C LYS A 38 -2.78 -24.18 -10.34
N ALA A 39 -1.80 -23.71 -9.58
CA ALA A 39 -0.44 -24.23 -9.59
C ALA A 39 -0.27 -25.57 -8.84
N GLY A 40 -1.28 -26.03 -8.10
CA GLY A 40 -1.21 -27.26 -7.31
C GLY A 40 -0.27 -27.20 -6.10
N ILE A 41 0.16 -26.01 -5.68
CA ILE A 41 1.11 -25.83 -4.56
C ILE A 41 0.39 -25.97 -3.22
N GLN A 42 0.70 -27.05 -2.50
CA GLN A 42 0.09 -27.38 -1.22
C GLN A 42 0.57 -26.47 -0.08
N TYR A 43 -0.26 -26.31 0.95
CA TYR A 43 0.18 -25.73 2.22
C TYR A 43 1.06 -26.75 2.97
N PRO A 44 2.05 -26.33 3.79
CA PRO A 44 2.37 -24.96 4.21
C PRO A 44 3.36 -24.22 3.28
N GLN A 45 3.66 -24.76 2.10
CA GLN A 45 4.65 -24.18 1.20
C GLN A 45 4.26 -22.76 0.77
N VAL A 46 5.13 -21.78 1.03
CA VAL A 46 4.83 -20.35 0.81
C VAL A 46 4.96 -19.96 -0.67
N TYR A 47 5.98 -20.49 -1.34
CA TYR A 47 6.35 -20.25 -2.74
C TYR A 47 6.63 -21.58 -3.43
N ALA A 48 6.29 -21.71 -4.72
CA ALA A 48 6.78 -22.77 -5.59
C ALA A 48 8.32 -22.76 -5.62
N THR A 49 8.95 -23.94 -5.68
CA THR A 49 10.40 -24.05 -5.84
C THR A 49 10.83 -23.67 -7.25
N ALA A 50 12.13 -23.45 -7.47
CA ALA A 50 12.66 -23.12 -8.79
C ALA A 50 12.39 -24.23 -9.82
N GLU A 51 12.39 -25.49 -9.38
CA GLU A 51 12.05 -26.65 -10.22
C GLU A 51 10.57 -26.62 -10.61
N GLN A 52 9.68 -26.32 -9.67
CA GLN A 52 8.24 -26.22 -9.90
C GLN A 52 7.89 -25.04 -10.83
N GLU A 53 8.54 -23.89 -10.67
CA GLU A 53 8.39 -22.74 -11.57
C GLU A 53 8.84 -23.07 -13.01
N LYS A 54 9.98 -23.76 -13.16
CA LYS A 54 10.47 -24.19 -14.49
C LYS A 54 9.55 -25.21 -15.13
N ALA A 55 8.95 -26.10 -14.33
CA ALA A 55 8.05 -27.14 -14.80
C ALA A 55 6.63 -26.66 -15.10
N SER A 56 6.19 -25.55 -14.48
CA SER A 56 4.83 -25.05 -14.61
C SER A 56 4.77 -23.53 -14.65
N TYR A 57 4.26 -23.00 -15.76
CA TYR A 57 3.97 -21.57 -15.88
C TYR A 57 2.98 -21.09 -14.81
N ASP A 58 2.02 -21.93 -14.38
CA ASP A 58 1.09 -21.57 -13.31
C ASP A 58 1.79 -21.43 -11.96
N ALA A 59 2.85 -22.22 -11.70
CA ALA A 59 3.67 -22.07 -10.50
C ALA A 59 4.48 -20.76 -10.50
N LEU A 60 5.02 -20.36 -11.66
CA LEU A 60 5.63 -19.03 -11.82
C LEU A 60 4.62 -17.92 -11.53
N ILE A 61 3.41 -18.01 -12.09
CA ILE A 61 2.36 -17.00 -11.88
C ILE A 61 1.90 -16.95 -10.42
N PHE A 62 1.87 -18.08 -9.72
CA PHE A 62 1.61 -18.14 -8.29
C PHE A 62 2.70 -17.40 -7.49
N ASN A 63 3.98 -17.65 -7.75
CA ASN A 63 5.07 -16.94 -7.08
C ASN A 63 5.05 -15.44 -7.38
N CYS A 64 4.73 -15.08 -8.61
CA CYS A 64 4.48 -13.71 -9.04
C CYS A 64 3.37 -13.03 -8.24
N ALA A 65 2.21 -13.68 -8.10
CA ALA A 65 1.10 -13.18 -7.30
C ALA A 65 1.49 -13.02 -5.82
N GLN A 66 2.17 -14.02 -5.26
CA GLN A 66 2.61 -14.02 -3.87
C GLN A 66 3.60 -12.88 -3.59
N ARG A 67 4.58 -12.66 -4.47
CA ARG A 67 5.53 -11.55 -4.32
C ARG A 67 4.85 -10.19 -4.43
N ALA A 68 3.90 -10.04 -5.35
CA ALA A 68 3.14 -8.79 -5.47
C ALA A 68 2.34 -8.48 -4.19
N HIS A 69 1.69 -9.49 -3.60
CA HIS A 69 0.97 -9.35 -2.34
C HIS A 69 1.90 -8.99 -1.17
N GLN A 70 2.99 -9.74 -0.99
CA GLN A 70 3.97 -9.47 0.07
C GLN A 70 4.62 -8.09 -0.06
N ASN A 71 4.92 -7.64 -1.28
CA ASN A 71 5.47 -6.31 -1.48
C ASN A 71 4.48 -5.20 -1.12
N THR A 72 3.17 -5.43 -1.27
CA THR A 72 2.16 -4.50 -0.76
C THR A 72 2.21 -4.48 0.77
N LEU A 73 2.21 -5.65 1.41
CA LEU A 73 2.28 -5.79 2.88
C LEU A 73 3.49 -5.06 3.48
N GLU A 74 4.66 -5.21 2.88
CA GLU A 74 5.90 -4.51 3.25
C GLU A 74 5.73 -2.97 3.22
N ALA A 75 4.91 -2.45 2.31
CA ALA A 75 4.69 -1.02 2.13
C ALA A 75 3.56 -0.46 2.99
N LEU A 76 2.55 -1.25 3.36
CA LEU A 76 1.33 -0.78 4.03
C LEU A 76 1.61 -0.03 5.32
N ASN A 77 2.59 -0.47 6.12
CA ASN A 77 2.96 0.24 7.35
C ASN A 77 3.33 1.71 7.06
N ASN A 78 4.20 1.93 6.08
CA ASN A 78 4.62 3.27 5.70
C ASN A 78 3.45 4.07 5.10
N VAL A 79 2.63 3.45 4.23
CA VAL A 79 1.48 4.11 3.61
C VAL A 79 0.47 4.57 4.67
N TYR A 80 0.11 3.71 5.61
CA TYR A 80 -0.88 4.01 6.64
C TYR A 80 -0.39 5.10 7.59
N VAL A 81 0.80 4.94 8.17
CA VAL A 81 1.33 5.90 9.14
C VAL A 81 1.48 7.29 8.53
N THR A 82 2.14 7.38 7.37
CA THR A 82 2.41 8.68 6.74
C THR A 82 1.13 9.36 6.26
N THR A 83 0.17 8.60 5.71
CA THR A 83 -1.11 9.16 5.21
C THR A 83 -2.00 9.64 6.36
N ILE A 84 -2.08 8.89 7.46
CA ILE A 84 -2.88 9.27 8.64
C ILE A 84 -2.32 10.56 9.25
N ILE A 85 -1.01 10.61 9.50
CA ILE A 85 -0.38 11.79 10.12
C ILE A 85 -0.45 13.00 9.20
N ALA A 86 -0.05 12.86 7.92
CA ALA A 86 -0.13 13.96 6.97
C ALA A 86 -1.58 14.44 6.78
N GLY A 87 -2.54 13.51 6.82
CA GLY A 87 -3.97 13.79 6.67
C GLY A 87 -4.57 14.61 7.81
N LEU A 88 -3.94 14.68 8.98
CA LEU A 88 -4.39 15.53 10.09
C LEU A 88 -4.24 17.02 9.78
N LYS A 89 -3.29 17.39 8.91
CA LYS A 89 -3.07 18.77 8.45
C LYS A 89 -3.47 18.99 6.99
N TYR A 90 -3.27 17.98 6.14
CA TYR A 90 -3.51 18.04 4.69
C TYR A 90 -4.40 16.88 4.20
N PRO A 91 -5.67 16.79 4.66
CA PRO A 91 -6.51 15.61 4.48
C PRO A 91 -6.72 15.21 3.02
N ILE A 92 -7.09 16.16 2.15
CA ILE A 92 -7.40 15.87 0.74
C ILE A 92 -6.15 15.44 -0.03
N ILE A 93 -5.01 16.10 0.19
CA ILE A 93 -3.76 15.77 -0.50
C ILE A 93 -3.26 14.39 -0.06
N ALA A 94 -3.20 14.13 1.25
CA ALA A 94 -2.74 12.86 1.79
C ALA A 94 -3.62 11.69 1.31
N ALA A 95 -4.94 11.87 1.34
CA ALA A 95 -5.90 10.90 0.82
C ALA A 95 -5.71 10.64 -0.68
N SER A 96 -5.51 11.69 -1.48
CA SER A 96 -5.32 11.57 -2.94
C SER A 96 -4.05 10.80 -3.28
N VAL A 97 -2.95 11.07 -2.57
CA VAL A 97 -1.69 10.33 -2.71
C VAL A 97 -1.87 8.86 -2.38
N CYS A 98 -2.53 8.54 -1.27
CA CYS A 98 -2.79 7.16 -0.86
C CYS A 98 -3.69 6.43 -1.86
N GLY A 99 -4.81 7.05 -2.27
CA GLY A 99 -5.73 6.49 -3.27
C GLY A 99 -5.04 6.27 -4.61
N PHE A 100 -4.22 7.22 -5.07
CA PHE A 100 -3.42 7.05 -6.28
C PHE A 100 -2.41 5.91 -6.14
N TRP A 101 -1.72 5.80 -4.99
CA TRP A 101 -0.84 4.68 -4.74
C TRP A 101 -1.58 3.34 -4.82
N VAL A 102 -2.76 3.21 -4.21
CA VAL A 102 -3.61 2.02 -4.30
C VAL A 102 -3.92 1.67 -5.76
N PHE A 103 -4.31 2.65 -6.56
CA PHE A 103 -4.53 2.47 -8.00
C PHE A 103 -3.28 1.93 -8.71
N THR A 104 -2.09 2.48 -8.44
CA THR A 104 -0.84 1.98 -9.03
C THR A 104 -0.53 0.54 -8.60
N ARG A 105 -0.92 0.12 -7.38
CA ARG A 105 -0.75 -1.25 -6.89
C ARG A 105 -1.67 -2.26 -7.57
N VAL A 106 -2.86 -1.85 -7.99
CA VAL A 106 -3.72 -2.68 -8.85
C VAL A 106 -2.99 -2.98 -10.15
N LEU A 107 -2.45 -1.96 -10.81
CA LEU A 107 -1.68 -2.12 -12.05
C LEU A 107 -0.41 -2.96 -11.83
N TYR A 108 0.33 -2.70 -10.76
CA TYR A 108 1.52 -3.47 -10.38
C TYR A 108 1.21 -4.96 -10.26
N THR A 109 0.14 -5.30 -9.54
CA THR A 109 -0.29 -6.70 -9.34
C THR A 109 -0.66 -7.35 -10.66
N ARG A 110 -1.46 -6.66 -11.49
CA ARG A 110 -1.86 -7.12 -12.81
C ARG A 110 -0.67 -7.36 -13.73
N GLY A 111 0.33 -6.48 -13.70
CA GLY A 111 1.58 -6.62 -14.44
C GLY A 111 2.44 -7.78 -13.92
N TYR A 112 2.49 -8.00 -12.61
CA TYR A 112 3.27 -9.10 -12.04
C TYR A 112 2.69 -10.48 -12.42
N ILE A 113 1.36 -10.62 -12.42
CA ILE A 113 0.67 -11.88 -12.74
C ILE A 113 0.63 -12.21 -14.24
N THR A 114 1.40 -11.52 -15.09
CA THR A 114 1.67 -11.95 -16.47
C THR A 114 2.91 -12.86 -16.56
N GLY A 115 3.60 -13.11 -15.44
CA GLY A 115 4.82 -13.94 -15.39
C GLY A 115 6.10 -13.21 -15.80
N GLU A 116 5.99 -11.94 -16.20
CA GLU A 116 7.14 -11.11 -16.57
C GLU A 116 7.36 -10.05 -15.50
N ALA A 117 8.41 -10.25 -14.68
CA ALA A 117 8.68 -9.35 -13.56
C ALA A 117 8.81 -7.88 -13.98
N LYS A 118 9.29 -7.58 -15.20
CA LYS A 118 9.45 -6.19 -15.69
C LYS A 118 8.11 -5.45 -15.86
N LYS A 119 7.02 -6.16 -16.21
CA LYS A 119 5.70 -5.56 -16.47
C LYS A 119 5.02 -4.98 -15.22
N ARG A 120 5.54 -5.28 -14.03
CA ARG A 120 5.03 -4.73 -12.76
C ARG A 120 5.31 -3.24 -12.59
N ILE A 121 6.42 -2.74 -13.16
CA ILE A 121 6.87 -1.37 -12.98
C ILE A 121 6.39 -0.55 -14.16
N THR A 122 5.63 0.50 -13.88
CA THR A 122 5.17 1.49 -14.85
C THR A 122 5.60 2.87 -14.41
N PRO A 123 5.65 3.88 -15.29
CA PRO A 123 5.89 5.27 -14.88
C PRO A 123 4.94 5.72 -13.76
N LEU A 124 3.68 5.28 -13.80
CA LEU A 124 2.69 5.57 -12.76
C LEU A 124 3.07 5.00 -11.39
N HIS A 125 3.71 3.82 -11.36
CA HIS A 125 4.21 3.26 -10.11
C HIS A 125 5.24 4.18 -9.44
N TYR A 126 6.16 4.76 -10.22
CA TYR A 126 7.14 5.72 -9.70
C TYR A 126 6.47 6.99 -9.18
N VAL A 127 5.48 7.52 -9.90
CA VAL A 127 4.70 8.67 -9.41
C VAL A 127 4.00 8.35 -8.08
N GLY A 128 3.45 7.15 -7.94
CA GLY A 128 2.82 6.70 -6.68
C GLY A 128 3.83 6.62 -5.53
N VAL A 129 5.03 6.10 -5.77
CA VAL A 129 6.11 6.04 -4.76
C VAL A 129 6.61 7.43 -4.39
N LEU A 130 6.81 8.32 -5.36
CA LEU A 130 7.18 9.72 -5.10
C LEU A 130 6.10 10.44 -4.27
N GLY A 131 4.83 10.18 -4.55
CA GLY A 131 3.73 10.66 -3.73
C GLY A 131 3.84 10.23 -2.27
N LEU A 132 4.15 8.95 -2.02
CA LEU A 132 4.34 8.45 -0.65
C LEU A 132 5.53 9.10 0.07
N ILE A 133 6.61 9.43 -0.65
CA ILE A 133 7.71 10.22 -0.08
C ILE A 133 7.20 11.62 0.29
N GLY A 134 6.32 12.21 -0.52
CA GLY A 134 5.62 13.44 -0.18
C GLY A 134 4.82 13.33 1.12
N ASN A 135 4.02 12.27 1.29
CA ASN A 135 3.30 12.02 2.54
C ASN A 135 4.26 11.83 3.73
N LEU A 136 5.39 11.15 3.53
CA LEU A 136 6.42 11.02 4.56
C LEU A 136 6.95 12.39 5.00
N LEU A 137 7.38 13.23 4.06
CA LEU A 137 7.90 14.57 4.37
C LEU A 137 6.84 15.45 5.05
N ALA A 138 5.59 15.41 4.56
CA ALA A 138 4.48 16.12 5.17
C ALA A 138 4.22 15.63 6.60
N SER A 139 4.24 14.31 6.83
CA SER A 139 4.04 13.74 8.16
C SER A 139 5.15 14.14 9.13
N THR A 140 6.40 14.15 8.69
CA THR A 140 7.54 14.64 9.47
C THR A 140 7.39 16.11 9.84
N PHE A 141 6.97 16.94 8.88
CA PHE A 141 6.72 18.35 9.12
C PHE A 141 5.61 18.57 10.16
N VAL A 142 4.49 17.85 10.03
CA VAL A 142 3.36 17.92 10.98
C VAL A 142 3.80 17.60 12.39
N VAL A 143 4.45 16.44 12.59
CA VAL A 143 4.93 16.02 13.91
C VAL A 143 5.98 16.98 14.45
N GLY A 144 6.88 17.46 13.59
CA GLY A 144 7.89 18.45 13.96
C GLY A 144 7.29 19.76 14.47
N THR A 145 6.20 20.25 13.85
CA THR A 145 5.52 21.46 14.32
C THR A 145 4.88 21.27 15.69
N TRP A 146 4.24 20.13 15.95
CA TRP A 146 3.64 19.84 17.25
C TRP A 146 4.69 19.70 18.36
N ALA A 147 5.78 18.99 18.09
CA ALA A 147 6.88 18.86 19.04
C ALA A 147 7.49 20.22 19.41
N ALA A 148 7.62 21.13 18.45
CA ALA A 148 8.11 22.48 18.70
C ALA A 148 7.12 23.32 19.54
N GLU A 149 5.82 23.22 19.27
CA GLU A 149 4.76 23.89 20.06
C GLU A 149 4.75 23.40 21.51
N GLU A 150 4.80 22.08 21.73
CA GLU A 150 4.85 21.49 23.07
C GLU A 150 6.11 21.89 23.83
N PHE A 151 7.25 22.00 23.16
CA PHE A 151 8.50 22.44 23.77
C PHE A 151 8.41 23.91 24.20
N ASN A 152 7.85 24.79 23.36
CA ASN A 152 7.67 26.20 23.67
C ASN A 152 6.72 26.41 24.86
N LEU A 153 5.65 25.62 24.98
CA LEU A 153 4.70 25.68 26.11
C LEU A 153 5.31 25.25 27.46
N ARG A 154 6.46 24.57 27.47
CA ARG A 154 7.16 24.15 28.70
C ARG A 154 8.21 25.14 29.18
N LEU A 155 8.54 26.15 28.38
CA LEU A 155 9.54 27.17 28.70
C LEU A 155 8.93 28.44 29.31
N PHE A 156 7.60 28.51 29.44
CA PHE A 156 6.82 29.58 30.08
C PHE A 156 5.88 28.98 31.13
#